data_AF-A0A7J4PYV9-F1
#
_entry.id   AF-A0A7J4PYV9-F1
#
_cell.length_a   1.000
_cell.length_b   1.000
_cell.length_c   1.000
_cell.angle_alpha   90.00
_cell.angle_beta   90.00
_cell.angle_gamma   90.00
#
_symmetry.space_group_name_H-M   'P 1'
#
loop_
_entity.id
_entity.type
_entity.pdbx_description
1 polymer ?
#
loop_
_entity_poly.entity_id
_entity_poly.type
_entity_poly.pdbx_seq_one_letter_code
_entity_poly.pdbx_strand_id
1 'polypeptide(L)'
;AEAGQPSDTAMVIFDESRHPQNALLADSYNTVYFLLVYFTGEGLAMLLLFLVLFVTFEAVLLKKRDPEPWRHVFSIIYYGFGDANRYTYYAKSEKIRQVFLSKVRNQNGLTREEFHAMPAKDLVALINDPVLAKFAIEPSRYSLEQTVAVVKRIKAWGRT
;
A
#
# COMPACT_ATOMS: atom_id res chain seq x y z
N ALA A 1 -72.06 3.63 -41.51
CA ALA A 1 -71.08 4.49 -40.82
C ALA A 1 -71.65 5.89 -40.85
N GLU A 2 -72.25 6.31 -39.76
CA GLU A 2 -72.88 7.62 -39.63
C GLU A 2 -71.97 8.46 -38.72
N ALA A 3 -71.38 9.52 -39.28
CA ALA A 3 -70.50 10.41 -38.56
C ALA A 3 -71.36 11.35 -37.70
N GLY A 4 -71.50 11.04 -36.41
CA GLY A 4 -72.23 11.87 -35.46
C GLY A 4 -71.51 13.20 -35.23
N GLN A 5 -72.15 14.31 -35.61
CA GLN A 5 -71.70 15.66 -35.27
C GLN A 5 -72.42 16.14 -33.99
N PRO A 6 -71.72 16.86 -33.09
CA PRO A 6 -72.30 17.37 -31.85
C PRO A 6 -73.30 18.52 -32.14
N SER A 7 -74.31 18.69 -31.26
CA SER A 7 -75.32 19.75 -31.41
C SER A 7 -74.79 21.13 -30.97
N ASP A 8 -75.38 22.21 -31.51
CA ASP A 8 -74.98 23.61 -31.26
C ASP A 8 -75.06 24.06 -29.77
N THR A 9 -75.69 23.27 -28.90
CA THR A 9 -75.82 23.55 -27.46
C THR A 9 -74.96 22.64 -26.58
N ALA A 10 -74.07 21.84 -27.18
CA ALA A 10 -73.18 20.97 -26.42
C ALA A 10 -72.15 21.79 -25.63
N MET A 11 -72.32 21.89 -24.31
CA MET A 11 -71.30 22.44 -23.42
C MET A 11 -70.18 21.41 -23.26
N VAL A 12 -69.00 21.72 -23.80
CA VAL A 12 -67.80 20.90 -23.67
C VAL A 12 -67.25 21.07 -22.25
N ILE A 13 -67.66 20.18 -21.34
CA ILE A 13 -67.28 20.22 -19.91
C ILE A 13 -65.92 19.55 -19.66
N PHE A 14 -65.48 18.69 -20.57
CA PHE A 14 -64.19 18.01 -20.50
C PHE A 14 -63.40 18.32 -21.76
N ASP A 15 -62.61 19.39 -21.68
CA ASP A 15 -61.51 19.60 -22.62
C ASP A 15 -60.31 18.81 -22.11
N GLU A 16 -60.06 17.65 -22.73
CA GLU A 16 -58.98 16.73 -22.38
C GLU A 16 -57.59 17.26 -22.83
N SER A 17 -57.56 18.43 -23.47
CA SER A 17 -56.33 19.15 -23.83
C SER A 17 -55.69 19.92 -22.67
N ARG A 18 -55.93 19.49 -21.42
CA ARG A 18 -55.15 19.91 -20.25
C ARG A 18 -53.73 19.33 -20.29
N HIS A 19 -53.01 19.64 -21.36
CA HIS A 19 -51.58 19.47 -21.42
C HIS A 19 -50.94 20.44 -20.42
N PRO A 20 -49.96 20.00 -19.61
CA PRO A 20 -49.17 20.92 -18.81
C PRO A 20 -48.57 21.97 -19.75
N GLN A 21 -48.92 23.25 -19.56
CA GLN A 21 -48.57 24.37 -20.44
C GLN A 21 -47.05 24.54 -20.67
N ASN A 22 -46.22 23.84 -19.90
CA ASN A 22 -44.80 23.65 -20.16
C ASN A 22 -44.36 22.24 -19.72
N ALA A 23 -44.52 21.24 -20.60
CA ALA A 23 -44.10 19.87 -20.33
C ALA A 23 -42.64 19.77 -19.86
N LEU A 24 -41.71 20.52 -20.48
CA LEU A 24 -40.30 20.50 -20.08
C LEU A 24 -40.06 21.07 -18.68
N LEU A 25 -40.76 22.14 -18.29
CA LEU A 25 -40.59 22.75 -16.96
C LEU A 25 -41.31 21.93 -15.89
N ALA A 26 -42.46 21.35 -16.20
CA ALA A 26 -43.19 20.46 -15.31
C ALA A 26 -42.42 19.15 -15.07
N ASP A 27 -41.85 18.54 -16.11
CA ASP A 27 -41.08 17.31 -16.01
C ASP A 27 -39.75 17.52 -15.29
N SER A 28 -39.05 18.63 -15.58
CA SER A 28 -37.83 18.98 -14.84
C SER A 28 -38.12 19.30 -13.37
N TYR A 29 -39.21 20.01 -13.07
CA TYR A 29 -39.65 20.26 -11.70
C TYR A 29 -39.97 18.96 -10.95
N ASN A 30 -40.73 18.07 -11.56
CA ASN A 30 -41.07 16.77 -10.98
C ASN A 30 -39.83 15.89 -10.79
N THR A 31 -38.90 15.91 -11.75
CA THR A 31 -37.63 15.16 -11.64
C THR A 31 -36.78 15.69 -10.48
N VAL A 32 -36.62 17.01 -10.36
CA VAL A 32 -35.86 17.61 -9.25
C VAL A 32 -36.53 17.32 -7.90
N TYR A 33 -37.86 17.40 -7.86
CA TYR A 33 -38.62 17.06 -6.66
C TYR A 33 -38.45 15.59 -6.27
N PHE A 34 -38.54 14.68 -7.24
CA PHE A 34 -38.31 13.25 -7.06
C PHE A 34 -36.91 12.98 -6.54
N LEU A 35 -35.87 13.57 -7.16
CA LEU A 35 -34.49 13.42 -6.71
C LEU A 35 -34.31 13.91 -5.27
N LEU A 36 -34.86 15.08 -4.96
CA LEU A 36 -34.77 15.65 -3.62
C LEU A 36 -35.41 14.71 -2.59
N VAL A 37 -36.67 14.32 -2.80
CA VAL A 37 -37.40 13.42 -1.89
C VAL A 37 -36.69 12.07 -1.76
N TYR A 38 -36.19 11.52 -2.88
CA TYR A 38 -35.49 10.24 -2.91
C TYR A 38 -34.16 10.29 -2.12
N PHE A 39 -33.35 11.34 -2.31
CA PHE A 39 -32.10 11.51 -1.56
C PHE A 39 -32.33 11.84 -0.07
N THR A 40 -33.43 12.53 0.26
CA THR A 40 -33.84 12.76 1.66
C THR A 40 -34.64 11.60 2.26
N GLY A 41 -34.86 10.53 1.50
CA GLY A 41 -35.62 9.37 1.94
C GLY A 41 -34.89 8.62 3.05
N GLU A 42 -35.64 8.19 4.06
CA GLU A 42 -35.10 7.52 5.26
C GLU A 42 -34.28 6.27 4.90
N GLY A 43 -34.76 5.46 3.95
CA GLY A 43 -34.04 4.25 3.51
C GLY A 43 -32.70 4.53 2.84
N LEU A 44 -32.60 5.57 2.02
CA LEU A 44 -31.35 5.95 1.35
C LEU A 44 -30.36 6.57 2.35
N ALA A 45 -30.87 7.41 3.26
CA ALA A 45 -30.06 7.98 4.34
C ALA A 45 -29.46 6.90 5.25
N MET A 46 -30.24 5.88 5.63
CA MET A 46 -29.76 4.73 6.41
C MET A 46 -28.70 3.93 5.66
N LEU A 47 -28.87 3.71 4.36
CA LEU A 47 -27.90 3.00 3.51
C LEU A 47 -26.57 3.78 3.42
N LEU A 48 -26.64 5.09 3.13
CA LEU A 48 -25.44 5.94 3.07
C LEU A 48 -24.71 5.98 4.41
N LEU A 49 -25.43 6.10 5.51
CA LEU A 49 -24.85 6.06 6.86
C LEU A 49 -24.13 4.73 7.09
N PHE A 50 -24.76 3.61 6.75
CA PHE A 50 -24.16 2.27 6.88
C PHE A 50 -22.87 2.14 6.06
N LEU A 51 -22.87 2.60 4.80
CA LEU A 51 -21.67 2.54 3.94
C LEU A 51 -20.53 3.41 4.47
N VAL A 52 -20.81 4.64 4.89
CA VAL A 52 -19.79 5.54 5.45
C VAL A 52 -19.20 4.97 6.74
N LEU A 53 -20.04 4.43 7.62
CA LEU A 53 -19.60 3.76 8.84
C LEU A 53 -18.74 2.53 8.53
N PHE A 54 -19.14 1.73 7.54
CA PHE A 54 -18.40 0.53 7.14
C PHE A 54 -17.01 0.86 6.57
N VAL A 55 -16.93 1.83 5.64
CA VAL A 55 -15.66 2.28 5.05
C VAL A 55 -14.74 2.89 6.12
N THR A 56 -15.28 3.70 7.02
CA THR A 56 -14.47 4.27 8.12
C THR A 56 -13.98 3.19 9.08
N PHE A 57 -14.81 2.19 9.38
CA PHE A 57 -14.41 1.04 10.20
C PHE A 57 -13.31 0.21 9.55
N GLU A 58 -13.45 -0.12 8.25
CA GLU A 58 -12.39 -0.78 7.50
C GLU A 58 -11.12 0.05 7.47
N ALA A 59 -11.20 1.37 7.27
CA ALA A 59 -10.03 2.25 7.28
C ALA A 59 -9.33 2.25 8.64
N VAL A 60 -10.07 2.18 9.75
CA VAL A 60 -9.52 2.09 11.11
C VAL A 60 -8.89 0.72 11.34
N LEU A 61 -9.53 -0.38 10.92
CA LEU A 61 -8.99 -1.74 11.06
C LEU A 61 -7.76 -1.97 10.18
N LEU A 62 -7.78 -1.46 8.95
CA LEU A 62 -6.68 -1.56 8.00
C LEU A 62 -5.55 -0.59 8.32
N LYS A 63 -5.74 0.33 9.27
CA LYS A 63 -4.68 1.23 9.73
C LYS A 63 -3.61 0.43 10.48
N LYS A 64 -2.68 -0.11 9.71
CA LYS A 64 -1.48 -0.80 10.18
C LYS A 64 -0.68 0.16 11.06
N ARG A 65 -0.50 -0.18 12.34
CA ARG A 65 0.14 0.67 13.36
C ARG A 65 1.60 0.99 13.03
N ASP A 66 2.26 0.08 12.32
CA ASP A 66 3.62 0.22 11.81
C ASP A 66 3.64 -0.25 10.34
N PRO A 67 3.41 0.66 9.36
CA PRO A 67 3.57 0.30 7.96
C PRO A 67 5.06 0.02 7.70
N GLU A 68 5.43 -1.26 7.72
CA GLU A 68 6.77 -1.67 7.28
C GLU A 68 6.99 -1.19 5.85
N PRO A 69 8.17 -0.64 5.51
CA PRO A 69 8.47 -0.25 4.14
C PRO A 69 8.32 -1.47 3.24
N TRP A 70 7.41 -1.38 2.25
CA TRP A 70 7.16 -2.45 1.26
C TRP A 70 8.37 -2.73 0.37
N ARG A 71 9.41 -1.92 0.47
CA ARG A 71 10.75 -2.26 0.01
C ARG A 71 11.43 -3.06 1.10
N HIS A 72 11.66 -4.35 0.89
CA HIS A 72 12.58 -5.16 1.69
C HIS A 72 13.98 -4.51 1.67
N VAL A 73 14.23 -3.60 2.62
CA VAL A 73 15.56 -3.07 2.87
C VAL A 73 16.19 -4.01 3.88
N PHE A 74 17.15 -4.81 3.43
CA PHE A 74 17.96 -5.68 4.30
C PHE A 74 18.87 -4.79 5.18
N SER A 75 18.30 -4.12 6.18
CA SER A 75 19.05 -3.29 7.10
C SER A 75 19.55 -4.14 8.26
N ILE A 76 20.84 -4.49 8.22
CA ILE A 76 21.58 -5.19 9.28
C ILE A 76 21.50 -4.45 10.65
N ILE A 77 21.02 -3.20 10.67
CA ILE A 77 21.28 -2.22 11.73
C ILE A 77 20.15 -2.12 12.77
N TYR A 78 18.93 -2.57 12.48
CA TYR A 78 17.88 -2.62 13.51
C TYR A 78 18.12 -3.73 14.56
N TYR A 79 19.09 -4.61 14.31
CA TYR A 79 19.47 -5.72 15.17
C TYR A 79 20.56 -5.38 16.20
N GLY A 80 20.99 -4.12 16.29
CA GLY A 80 22.18 -3.74 17.06
C GLY A 80 21.96 -3.22 18.48
N PHE A 81 20.94 -2.40 18.75
CA PHE A 81 20.89 -1.64 20.03
C PHE A 81 19.48 -1.25 20.52
N GLY A 82 18.42 -1.80 19.94
CA GLY A 82 17.06 -1.69 20.46
C GLY A 82 16.60 -3.04 21.00
N ASP A 83 16.66 -3.22 22.33
CA ASP A 83 16.34 -4.46 23.05
C ASP A 83 17.21 -5.68 22.66
N ALA A 84 18.40 -5.77 23.28
CA ALA A 84 19.33 -6.88 23.11
C ALA A 84 18.73 -8.26 23.48
N ASN A 85 17.64 -8.28 24.25
CA ASN A 85 17.00 -9.51 24.70
C ASN A 85 16.09 -10.12 23.61
N ARG A 86 15.60 -9.31 22.67
CA ARG A 86 14.64 -9.75 21.63
C ARG A 86 15.30 -10.41 20.41
N TYR A 87 16.60 -10.20 20.17
CA TYR A 87 17.28 -10.65 18.95
C TYR A 87 18.63 -11.36 19.17
N THR A 88 18.76 -12.13 20.26
CA THR A 88 19.96 -12.92 20.60
C THR A 88 20.43 -13.85 19.47
N TYR A 89 19.52 -14.33 18.63
CA TYR A 89 19.84 -15.17 17.47
C TYR A 89 20.65 -14.45 16.37
N TYR A 90 20.45 -13.14 16.20
CA TYR A 90 21.07 -12.33 15.14
C TYR A 90 22.38 -11.66 15.57
N ALA A 91 22.70 -11.67 16.87
CA ALA A 91 23.99 -11.20 17.41
C ALA A 91 25.17 -12.13 17.07
N LYS A 92 24.91 -13.29 16.45
CA LYS A 92 25.94 -14.26 16.08
C LYS A 92 26.76 -13.74 14.90
N SER A 93 28.09 -13.69 15.06
CA SER A 93 29.05 -13.27 14.03
C SER A 93 28.88 -14.03 12.70
N GLU A 94 28.59 -15.32 12.78
CA GLU A 94 28.29 -16.21 11.65
C GLU A 94 27.14 -15.70 10.77
N LYS A 95 26.04 -15.26 11.39
CA LYS A 95 24.87 -14.75 10.66
C LYS A 95 25.14 -13.39 10.05
N ILE A 96 25.86 -12.53 10.75
CA ILE A 96 26.30 -11.23 10.24
C ILE A 96 27.19 -11.43 9.00
N ARG A 97 28.10 -12.42 9.02
CA ARG A 97 28.94 -12.77 7.87
C ARG A 97 28.12 -13.27 6.69
N GLN A 98 27.18 -14.19 6.92
CA GLN A 98 26.29 -14.70 5.87
C GLN A 98 25.50 -13.56 5.19
N VAL A 99 24.95 -12.65 5.98
CA VAL A 99 24.20 -11.50 5.46
C VAL A 99 25.12 -10.53 4.73
N PHE A 100 26.33 -10.29 5.24
CA PHE A 100 27.32 -9.45 4.57
C PHE A 100 27.70 -9.98 3.19
N LEU A 101 28.02 -11.28 3.07
CA LEU A 101 28.32 -11.91 1.78
C LEU A 101 27.13 -11.82 0.80
N SER A 102 25.90 -12.00 1.29
CA SER A 102 24.68 -11.81 0.49
C SER A 102 24.55 -10.36 0.00
N LYS A 103 24.89 -9.38 0.85
CA LYS A 103 24.91 -7.96 0.47
C LYS A 103 25.96 -7.68 -0.60
N VAL A 104 27.19 -8.22 -0.46
CA VAL A 104 28.26 -8.07 -1.46
C VAL A 104 27.83 -8.66 -2.81
N ARG A 105 27.23 -9.86 -2.80
CA ARG A 105 26.69 -10.50 -3.99
C ARG A 105 25.61 -9.64 -4.67
N ASN A 106 24.63 -9.17 -3.90
CA ASN A 106 23.51 -8.38 -4.43
C ASN A 106 23.98 -7.02 -4.99
N GLN A 107 24.95 -6.37 -4.34
CA GLN A 107 25.46 -5.07 -4.79
C GLN A 107 26.25 -5.17 -6.10
N ASN A 108 26.95 -6.28 -6.32
CA ASN A 108 27.67 -6.53 -7.56
C ASN A 108 26.81 -7.22 -8.63
N GLY A 109 25.51 -7.42 -8.39
CA GLY A 109 24.60 -8.05 -9.35
C GLY A 109 24.91 -9.52 -9.66
N LEU A 110 25.68 -10.20 -8.79
CA LEU A 110 26.17 -11.55 -9.04
C LEU A 110 25.09 -12.60 -8.76
N THR A 111 25.01 -13.61 -9.61
CA THR A 111 24.21 -14.79 -9.34
C THR A 111 24.83 -15.60 -8.20
N ARG A 112 24.05 -16.52 -7.62
CA ARG A 112 24.54 -17.35 -6.51
C ARG A 112 25.69 -18.26 -6.95
N GLU A 113 25.64 -18.79 -8.16
CA GLU A 113 26.63 -19.71 -8.69
C GLU A 113 27.95 -19.00 -9.00
N GLU A 114 27.90 -17.85 -9.67
CA GLU A 114 29.08 -17.00 -9.91
C GLU A 114 29.77 -16.59 -8.61
N PHE A 115 28.98 -16.23 -7.59
CA PHE A 115 29.52 -15.85 -6.29
C PHE A 115 30.21 -17.01 -5.55
N HIS A 116 29.69 -18.23 -5.69
CA HIS A 116 30.30 -19.41 -5.07
C HIS A 116 31.51 -19.94 -5.85
N ALA A 117 31.57 -19.73 -7.17
CA ALA A 117 32.70 -20.10 -8.01
C ALA A 117 33.88 -19.11 -7.91
N MET A 118 33.65 -17.93 -7.33
CA MET A 118 34.63 -16.86 -7.24
C MET A 118 35.77 -17.20 -6.26
N PRO A 119 37.04 -16.96 -6.64
CA PRO A 119 38.16 -17.14 -5.73
C PRO A 119 38.18 -16.04 -4.65
N ALA A 120 38.70 -16.36 -3.47
CA ALA A 120 38.73 -15.43 -2.32
C ALA A 120 39.47 -14.12 -2.61
N LYS A 121 40.45 -14.14 -3.53
CA LYS A 121 41.18 -12.93 -3.97
C LYS A 121 40.24 -11.91 -4.63
N ASP A 122 39.33 -12.37 -5.47
CA ASP A 122 38.41 -11.50 -6.20
C ASP A 122 37.33 -10.95 -5.25
N LEU A 123 36.89 -11.76 -4.28
CA LEU A 123 36.01 -11.31 -3.21
C LEU A 123 36.63 -10.16 -2.39
N VAL A 124 37.93 -10.24 -2.08
CA VAL A 124 38.65 -9.17 -1.36
C VAL A 124 38.68 -7.89 -2.20
N ALA A 125 38.92 -8.02 -3.51
CA ALA A 125 38.92 -6.88 -4.44
C ALA A 125 37.54 -6.22 -4.53
N LEU A 126 36.45 -7.00 -4.54
CA LEU A 126 35.07 -6.48 -4.56
C LEU A 126 34.70 -5.71 -3.29
N ILE A 127 35.22 -6.13 -2.13
CA ILE A 127 34.92 -5.49 -0.85
C ILE A 127 35.69 -4.18 -0.69
N ASN A 128 36.92 -4.10 -1.19
CA ASN A 128 37.77 -2.91 -1.13
C ASN A 128 37.95 -2.31 0.30
N ASP A 129 37.80 -3.14 1.34
CA ASP A 129 38.03 -2.80 2.75
C ASP A 129 38.77 -3.98 3.42
N PRO A 130 40.01 -3.77 3.93
CA PRO A 130 40.83 -4.84 4.48
C PRO A 130 40.25 -5.47 5.75
N VAL A 131 39.46 -4.75 6.54
CA VAL A 131 38.87 -5.29 7.76
C VAL A 131 37.63 -6.12 7.44
N LEU A 132 36.80 -5.63 6.51
CA LEU A 132 35.64 -6.39 6.05
C LEU A 132 36.04 -7.63 5.24
N ALA A 133 37.14 -7.56 4.49
CA ALA A 133 37.69 -8.70 3.77
C ALA A 133 38.19 -9.79 4.73
N LYS A 134 38.90 -9.42 5.81
CA LYS A 134 39.29 -10.38 6.86
C LYS A 134 38.07 -11.03 7.52
N PHE A 135 37.04 -10.24 7.84
CA PHE A 135 35.78 -10.73 8.40
C PHE A 135 35.04 -11.69 7.46
N ALA A 136 35.14 -11.50 6.14
CA ALA A 136 34.50 -12.35 5.14
C ALA A 136 35.19 -13.71 4.99
N ILE A 137 36.53 -13.75 5.06
CA ILE A 137 37.33 -14.95 4.81
C ILE A 137 37.51 -15.78 6.09
N GLU A 138 37.81 -15.12 7.21
CA GLU A 138 38.22 -15.81 8.43
C GLU A 138 37.06 -15.88 9.44
N PRO A 139 36.59 -17.09 9.81
CA PRO A 139 35.59 -17.26 10.85
C PRO A 139 36.24 -17.13 12.23
N SER A 140 36.60 -15.90 12.62
CA SER A 140 37.13 -15.62 13.96
C SER A 140 35.99 -15.32 14.96
N ARG A 141 36.24 -15.59 16.25
CA ARG A 141 35.34 -15.15 17.33
C ARG A 141 35.58 -13.66 17.59
N TYR A 142 34.59 -12.83 17.29
CA TYR A 142 34.63 -11.40 17.56
C TYR A 142 33.97 -11.09 18.90
N SER A 143 34.53 -10.14 19.66
CA SER A 143 33.84 -9.59 20.83
C SER A 143 32.60 -8.78 20.39
N LEU A 144 31.70 -8.48 21.32
CA LEU A 144 30.54 -7.62 21.06
C LEU A 144 30.95 -6.26 20.47
N GLU A 145 31.95 -5.61 21.07
CA GLU A 145 32.46 -4.32 20.60
C GLU A 145 33.04 -4.38 19.19
N GLN A 146 33.84 -5.42 18.90
CA GLN A 146 34.42 -5.63 17.59
C GLN A 146 33.34 -5.92 16.54
N THR A 147 32.33 -6.72 16.89
CA THR A 147 31.18 -7.02 16.02
C THR A 147 30.41 -5.75 15.68
N VAL A 148 30.21 -4.86 16.64
CA VAL A 148 29.54 -3.57 16.43
C VAL A 148 30.36 -2.67 15.49
N ALA A 149 31.69 -2.64 15.65
CA ALA A 149 32.56 -1.89 14.75
C ALA A 149 32.48 -2.41 13.30
N VAL A 150 32.46 -3.73 13.12
CA VAL A 150 32.26 -4.38 11.81
C VAL A 150 30.89 -4.02 11.24
N VAL A 151 29.81 -4.12 12.00
CA VAL A 151 28.45 -3.78 11.55
C VAL A 151 28.34 -2.31 11.13
N LYS A 152 28.96 -1.38 11.88
CA LYS A 152 29.00 0.04 11.51
C LYS A 152 29.72 0.25 10.17
N ARG A 153 30.83 -0.47 9.92
CA ARG A 153 31.51 -0.43 8.62
C ARG A 153 30.68 -1.05 7.50
N ILE A 154 30.02 -2.19 7.72
CA ILE A 154 29.11 -2.81 6.74
C ILE A 154 27.96 -1.87 6.37
N LYS A 155 27.45 -1.08 7.32
CA LYS A 155 26.41 -0.05 7.07
C LYS A 155 26.94 1.05 6.15
N ALA A 156 28.16 1.51 6.36
CA ALA A 156 28.80 2.55 5.55
C ALA A 156 29.18 2.02 4.16
N TRP A 157 29.51 0.73 4.07
CA TRP A 157 29.87 0.06 2.83
C TRP A 157 28.72 0.09 1.81
N GLY A 158 29.00 0.67 0.64
CA GLY A 158 28.05 0.80 -0.47
C GLY A 158 27.09 1.99 -0.42
N ARG A 159 27.33 2.99 0.44
CA ARG A 159 26.56 4.26 0.51
C ARG A 159 27.29 5.49 -0.05
N THR A 160 28.49 5.29 -0.59
CA THR A 160 29.25 6.30 -1.34
C THR A 160 28.88 6.27 -2.80
#